data_AF-A0A929YKS0-F1
#
_entry.id   AF-A0A929YKS0-F1
#
_cell.length_a   1.000
_cell.length_b   1.000
_cell.length_c   1.000
_cell.angle_alpha   90.00
_cell.angle_beta   90.00
_cell.angle_gamma   90.00
#
_symmetry.space_group_name_H-M   'P 1'
#
loop_
_entity.id
_entity.type
_entity.pdbx_description
1 polymer ?
#
loop_
_entity_poly.entity_id
_entity_poly.type
_entity_poly.pdbx_seq_one_letter_code
_entity_poly.pdbx_strand_id
1 'polypeptide(L)'
;MDLDTNQNSQCKEKNIDVGEQPVRVENTAILECLEVVMSEYKIERDKKQSFETRAGIIMALLGATCGIFFKTIKLNNIIHLFFIPLSFIDLIKILSVLFVYGGLIFTIIMVMKTIITKQHNNFNVICIKDELINQQRFESLRNITFAYREIILQHRDLNEKRASAFKNSLYGISTTLIAFIIFNFLN
;
A
#
# COMPACT_ATOMS: atom_id res chain seq x y z
N MET A 1 30.89 48.62 -76.30
CA MET A 1 32.20 48.83 -75.66
C MET A 1 31.96 48.82 -74.17
N ASP A 2 32.34 47.84 -73.37
CA ASP A 2 33.00 46.54 -73.56
C ASP A 2 32.57 45.72 -72.32
N LEU A 3 32.09 44.49 -72.50
CA LEU A 3 32.76 43.27 -72.03
C LEU A 3 33.81 43.50 -70.93
N ASP A 4 33.58 42.97 -69.73
CA ASP A 4 34.36 41.80 -69.28
C ASP A 4 33.85 41.14 -67.99
N THR A 5 33.41 39.91 -68.21
CA THR A 5 33.47 38.69 -67.38
C THR A 5 34.61 38.65 -66.34
N ASN A 6 34.33 38.31 -65.07
CA ASN A 6 34.95 37.14 -64.43
C ASN A 6 34.25 36.72 -63.12
N GLN A 7 34.43 35.44 -62.80
CA GLN A 7 33.61 34.54 -62.02
C GLN A 7 33.98 34.44 -60.54
N ASN A 8 33.13 33.67 -59.84
CA ASN A 8 33.34 32.92 -58.60
C ASN A 8 33.14 33.71 -57.29
N SER A 9 32.35 33.24 -56.32
CA SER A 9 31.78 31.90 -56.11
C SER A 9 30.88 31.91 -54.87
N GLN A 10 29.73 31.21 -54.98
CA GLN A 10 29.01 30.49 -53.91
C GLN A 10 28.53 31.31 -52.68
N CYS A 11 27.25 31.42 -52.36
CA CYS A 11 26.33 30.32 -52.07
C CYS A 11 24.89 30.68 -52.46
N LYS A 12 24.25 29.79 -53.23
CA LYS A 12 22.79 29.72 -53.31
C LYS A 12 22.28 29.22 -51.95
N GLU A 13 21.72 30.10 -51.15
CA GLU A 13 20.90 29.70 -50.03
C GLU A 13 19.57 29.20 -50.60
N LYS A 14 19.43 27.87 -50.62
CA LYS A 14 18.15 27.20 -50.91
C LYS A 14 17.18 27.64 -49.81
N ASN A 15 16.07 28.25 -50.20
CA ASN A 15 14.88 28.32 -49.38
C ASN A 15 14.51 26.90 -48.93
N ILE A 16 14.83 26.56 -47.69
CA ILE A 16 14.21 25.43 -47.00
C ILE A 16 12.97 26.02 -46.34
N ASP A 17 11.85 25.86 -47.04
CA ASP A 17 10.52 25.94 -46.45
C ASP A 17 10.44 24.83 -45.39
N VAL A 18 10.83 25.15 -44.15
CA VAL A 18 10.48 24.34 -42.99
C VAL A 18 9.02 24.64 -42.73
N GLY A 19 8.16 23.98 -43.51
CA GLY A 19 6.75 23.87 -43.19
C GLY A 19 6.64 23.27 -41.81
N GLU A 20 6.40 24.12 -40.82
CA GLU A 20 6.06 23.77 -39.46
C GLU A 20 4.70 23.06 -39.52
N GLN A 21 4.74 21.76 -39.81
CA GLN A 21 3.59 20.89 -39.69
C GLN A 21 3.16 20.96 -38.22
N PRO A 22 1.91 21.37 -37.91
CA PRO A 22 1.46 21.41 -36.53
C PRO A 22 1.58 19.99 -35.98
N VAL A 23 2.34 19.83 -34.89
CA VAL A 23 2.42 18.55 -34.17
C VAL A 23 0.98 18.19 -33.78
N ARG A 24 0.35 17.31 -34.55
CA ARG A 24 -1.02 16.86 -34.25
C ARG A 24 -0.94 16.07 -32.97
N VAL A 25 -1.59 16.59 -31.93
CA VAL A 25 -1.75 15.98 -30.59
C VAL A 25 -2.17 14.50 -30.68
N GLU A 26 -2.83 14.12 -31.76
CA GLU A 26 -3.26 12.76 -32.14
C GLU A 26 -2.10 11.73 -32.28
N ASN A 27 -0.90 12.18 -32.64
CA ASN A 27 0.29 11.34 -32.86
C ASN A 27 1.24 11.31 -31.65
N THR A 28 0.91 12.05 -30.60
CA THR A 28 1.76 12.30 -29.44
C THR A 28 1.11 11.66 -28.21
N ALA A 29 1.91 11.12 -27.28
CA ALA A 29 1.39 10.37 -26.12
C ALA A 29 0.78 11.25 -25.00
N ILE A 30 0.50 12.53 -25.28
CA ILE A 30 0.11 13.54 -24.29
C ILE A 30 -1.21 13.18 -23.59
N LEU A 31 -2.20 12.75 -24.37
CA LEU A 31 -3.53 12.41 -23.85
C LEU A 31 -3.45 11.18 -22.94
N GLU A 32 -2.71 10.14 -23.33
CA GLU A 32 -2.55 8.93 -22.54
C GLU A 32 -1.71 9.16 -21.28
N CYS A 33 -0.67 9.99 -21.37
CA CYS A 33 0.08 10.42 -20.19
C CYS A 33 -0.80 11.19 -19.20
N LEU A 34 -1.64 12.12 -19.69
CA LEU A 34 -2.58 12.87 -18.84
C LEU A 34 -3.61 11.95 -18.17
N GLU A 35 -4.16 10.99 -18.92
CA GLU A 35 -5.12 10.00 -18.39
C GLU A 35 -4.47 9.12 -17.30
N VAL A 36 -3.23 8.67 -17.52
CA VAL A 36 -2.45 7.92 -16.52
C VAL A 36 -2.23 8.77 -15.26
N VAL A 37 -1.87 10.04 -15.39
CA VAL A 37 -1.66 10.94 -14.24
C VAL A 37 -2.95 11.14 -13.45
N MET A 38 -4.07 11.43 -14.13
CA MET A 38 -5.37 11.59 -13.47
C MET A 38 -5.81 10.30 -12.78
N SER A 39 -5.58 9.15 -13.42
CA SER A 39 -5.88 7.83 -12.87
C SER A 39 -5.03 7.53 -11.62
N GLU A 40 -3.72 7.74 -11.67
CA GLU A 40 -2.81 7.55 -10.52
C GLU A 40 -3.19 8.44 -9.34
N TYR A 41 -3.51 9.72 -9.60
CA TYR A 41 -3.98 10.63 -8.56
C TYR A 41 -5.25 10.10 -7.87
N LYS A 42 -6.23 9.62 -8.66
CA LYS A 42 -7.46 9.04 -8.12
C LYS A 42 -7.18 7.77 -7.31
N ILE A 43 -6.34 6.88 -7.84
CA ILE A 43 -5.92 5.64 -7.17
C ILE A 43 -5.25 5.94 -5.84
N GLU A 44 -4.38 6.95 -5.77
CA GLU A 44 -3.68 7.33 -4.55
C GLU A 44 -4.64 7.87 -3.48
N ARG A 45 -5.60 8.70 -3.89
CA ARG A 45 -6.67 9.16 -3.00
C ARG A 45 -7.52 8.01 -2.47
N ASP A 46 -7.97 7.12 -3.35
CA ASP A 46 -8.82 5.98 -2.98
C ASP A 46 -8.07 5.01 -2.04
N LYS A 47 -6.77 4.80 -2.27
CA LYS A 47 -5.89 4.01 -1.37
C LYS A 47 -5.83 4.63 0.02
N LYS A 48 -5.65 5.95 0.13
CA LYS A 48 -5.60 6.66 1.42
C LYS A 48 -6.91 6.51 2.19
N GLN A 49 -8.04 6.78 1.54
CA GLN A 49 -9.35 6.69 2.17
C GLN A 49 -9.66 5.24 2.62
N SER A 50 -9.34 4.25 1.79
CA SER A 50 -9.51 2.83 2.11
C SER A 50 -8.65 2.41 3.31
N PHE A 51 -7.41 2.89 3.39
CA PHE A 51 -6.54 2.66 4.54
C PHE A 51 -7.11 3.26 5.82
N GLU A 52 -7.47 4.55 5.81
CA GLU A 52 -8.04 5.24 6.98
C GLU A 52 -9.32 4.56 7.47
N THR A 53 -10.19 4.14 6.54
CA THR A 53 -11.44 3.43 6.86
C THR A 53 -11.16 2.07 7.51
N ARG A 54 -10.27 1.25 6.91
CA ARG A 54 -9.94 -0.09 7.43
C ARG A 54 -9.24 0.01 8.78
N ALA A 55 -8.25 0.89 8.91
CA ALA A 55 -7.52 1.09 10.16
C ALA A 55 -8.45 1.60 11.27
N GLY A 56 -9.34 2.54 10.96
CA GLY A 56 -10.33 3.06 11.90
C GLY A 56 -11.24 1.97 12.45
N ILE A 57 -11.83 1.14 11.58
CA ILE A 57 -12.71 0.03 12.00
C ILE A 57 -11.95 -0.95 12.89
N ILE A 58 -10.74 -1.35 12.50
CA ILE A 58 -9.96 -2.34 13.25
C ILE A 58 -9.54 -1.78 14.62
N MET A 59 -9.08 -0.52 14.69
CA MET A 59 -8.70 0.13 15.94
C MET A 59 -9.89 0.30 16.89
N ALA A 60 -11.07 0.63 16.37
CA ALA A 60 -12.29 0.75 17.18
C ALA A 60 -12.69 -0.59 17.81
N LEU A 61 -12.72 -1.67 17.01
CA LEU A 61 -13.04 -3.01 17.50
C LEU A 61 -12.02 -3.51 18.52
N LEU A 62 -10.73 -3.28 18.26
CA LEU A 62 -9.65 -3.67 19.16
C LEU A 62 -9.73 -2.89 20.48
N GLY A 63 -9.97 -1.58 20.43
CA GLY A 63 -10.17 -0.74 21.62
C GLY A 63 -11.36 -1.20 22.48
N ALA A 64 -12.51 -1.48 21.85
CA ALA A 64 -13.68 -2.02 22.55
C ALA A 64 -13.36 -3.35 23.24
N THR A 65 -12.67 -4.25 22.52
CA THR A 65 -12.29 -5.58 23.03
C THR A 65 -11.30 -5.49 24.20
N CYS A 66 -10.26 -4.66 24.07
CA CYS A 66 -9.31 -4.40 25.16
C CYS A 66 -9.99 -3.80 26.39
N GLY A 67 -10.92 -2.86 26.20
CA GLY A 67 -11.70 -2.27 27.30
C GLY A 67 -12.50 -3.29 28.09
N ILE A 68 -13.14 -4.25 27.40
CA ILE A 68 -13.87 -5.36 28.05
C ILE A 68 -12.91 -6.22 28.87
N PHE A 69 -11.77 -6.63 28.29
CA PHE A 69 -10.82 -7.50 28.99
C PHE A 69 -10.20 -6.83 30.23
N PHE A 70 -9.82 -5.56 30.15
CA PHE A 70 -9.27 -4.83 31.31
C PHE A 70 -10.30 -4.61 32.42
N LYS A 71 -11.58 -4.49 32.08
CA LYS A 71 -12.66 -4.38 33.08
C LYS A 71 -12.89 -5.70 33.82
N THR A 72 -12.89 -6.82 33.10
CA THR A 72 -13.22 -8.14 33.66
C THR A 72 -12.03 -8.79 34.36
N ILE A 73 -10.82 -8.65 33.81
CA ILE A 73 -9.60 -9.26 34.35
C ILE A 73 -8.83 -8.23 35.18
N LYS A 74 -9.01 -8.26 36.51
CA LYS A 74 -8.23 -7.43 37.44
C LYS A 74 -6.85 -8.05 37.66
N LEU A 75 -5.81 -7.45 37.05
CA LEU A 75 -4.41 -7.87 37.19
C LEU A 75 -3.96 -8.03 38.65
N ASN A 76 -4.48 -7.20 39.56
CA ASN A 76 -4.11 -7.24 40.98
C ASN A 76 -4.44 -8.60 41.64
N ASN A 77 -5.57 -9.21 41.26
CA ASN A 77 -5.98 -10.51 41.80
C ASN A 77 -5.10 -11.66 41.28
N ILE A 78 -4.55 -11.50 40.08
CA ILE A 78 -3.72 -12.52 39.43
C ILE A 78 -2.32 -12.54 40.05
N ILE A 79 -1.74 -11.36 40.31
CA ILE A 79 -0.43 -11.26 40.94
C ILE A 79 -0.47 -11.91 42.33
N HIS A 80 -1.56 -11.72 43.07
CA HIS A 80 -1.75 -12.37 44.37
C HIS A 80 -1.85 -13.90 44.28
N LEU A 81 -2.42 -14.45 43.19
CA LEU A 81 -2.53 -15.90 42.96
C LEU A 81 -1.16 -16.59 42.79
N PHE A 82 -0.10 -15.86 42.43
CA PHE A 82 1.26 -16.41 42.34
C PHE A 82 1.93 -16.62 43.70
N PHE A 83 1.45 -15.99 44.78
CA PHE A 83 2.10 -16.00 46.11
C PHE A 83 1.43 -16.95 47.13
N ILE A 84 0.32 -17.60 46.76
CA ILE A 84 -0.41 -18.57 47.59
C ILE A 84 0.04 -20.00 47.19
N PRO A 85 -0.04 -21.03 48.05
CA PRO A 85 0.09 -22.42 47.61
C PRO A 85 -0.89 -22.75 46.46
N LEU A 86 -0.36 -23.07 45.27
CA LEU A 86 -1.14 -23.30 44.06
C LEU A 86 -1.90 -24.64 44.10
N SER A 87 -3.22 -24.59 43.92
CA SER A 87 -4.02 -25.73 43.46
C SER A 87 -3.89 -25.90 41.94
N PHE A 88 -4.23 -27.09 41.44
CA PHE A 88 -4.31 -27.36 40.00
C PHE A 88 -5.26 -26.39 39.26
N ILE A 89 -6.35 -25.98 39.92
CA ILE A 89 -7.31 -25.01 39.37
C ILE A 89 -6.69 -23.61 39.24
N ASP A 90 -5.89 -23.19 40.23
CA ASP A 90 -5.20 -21.89 40.22
C ASP A 90 -4.15 -21.84 39.11
N LEU A 91 -3.46 -22.95 38.85
CA LEU A 91 -2.51 -23.07 37.75
C LEU A 91 -3.17 -22.88 36.38
N ILE A 92 -4.32 -23.52 36.13
CA ILE A 92 -5.08 -23.35 34.88
C ILE A 92 -5.56 -21.90 34.74
N LYS A 93 -5.99 -21.28 35.84
CA LYS A 93 -6.45 -19.89 35.86
C LYS A 93 -5.33 -18.91 35.50
N ILE A 94 -4.14 -19.08 36.08
CA ILE A 94 -2.95 -18.29 35.75
C ILE A 94 -2.57 -18.47 34.27
N LEU A 95 -2.56 -19.72 33.78
CA LEU A 95 -2.23 -20.02 32.39
C LEU A 95 -3.22 -19.38 31.41
N SER A 96 -4.51 -19.46 31.72
CA SER A 96 -5.58 -18.86 30.93
C SER A 96 -5.42 -17.33 30.82
N VAL A 97 -5.11 -16.66 31.92
CA VAL A 97 -4.82 -15.21 31.92
C VAL A 97 -3.60 -14.88 31.05
N LEU A 98 -2.53 -15.67 31.17
CA LEU A 98 -1.34 -15.50 30.35
C LEU A 98 -1.67 -15.63 28.86
N PHE A 99 -2.50 -16.60 28.48
CA PHE A 99 -2.98 -16.77 27.12
C PHE A 99 -3.85 -15.60 26.63
N VAL A 100 -4.69 -15.02 27.49
CA VAL A 100 -5.50 -13.83 27.12
C VAL A 100 -4.60 -12.64 26.80
N TYR A 101 -3.68 -12.28 27.71
CA TYR A 101 -2.79 -11.12 27.48
C TYR A 101 -1.78 -11.38 26.36
N GLY A 102 -1.19 -12.58 26.31
CA GLY A 102 -0.27 -12.97 25.23
C GLY A 102 -0.97 -12.99 23.86
N GLY A 103 -2.18 -13.54 23.80
CA GLY A 103 -3.02 -13.57 22.61
C GLY A 103 -3.47 -12.18 22.15
N LEU A 104 -3.79 -11.29 23.09
CA LEU A 104 -4.09 -9.88 22.79
C LEU A 104 -2.89 -9.18 22.15
N ILE A 105 -1.71 -9.27 22.77
CA ILE A 105 -0.49 -8.64 22.24
C ILE A 105 -0.16 -9.20 20.86
N PHE A 106 -0.23 -10.53 20.69
CA PHE A 106 -0.01 -11.17 19.40
C PHE A 106 -1.01 -10.68 18.34
N THR A 107 -2.30 -10.59 18.69
CA THR A 107 -3.35 -10.07 17.81
C THR A 107 -3.06 -8.64 17.39
N ILE A 108 -2.68 -7.77 18.34
CA ILE A 108 -2.31 -6.37 18.07
C ILE A 108 -1.16 -6.30 17.09
N ILE A 109 -0.09 -7.09 17.28
CA ILE A 109 1.07 -7.10 16.38
C ILE A 109 0.66 -7.55 14.97
N MET A 110 -0.14 -8.60 14.85
CA MET A 110 -0.60 -9.10 13.54
C MET A 110 -1.55 -8.13 12.85
N VAL A 111 -2.45 -7.50 13.60
CA VAL A 111 -3.32 -6.41 13.12
C VAL A 111 -2.48 -5.24 12.61
N MET A 112 -1.47 -4.81 13.37
CA MET A 112 -0.57 -3.75 12.92
C MET A 112 0.17 -4.16 11.65
N LYS A 113 0.59 -5.43 11.49
CA LYS A 113 1.15 -5.93 10.23
C LYS A 113 0.16 -5.94 9.07
N THR A 114 -1.13 -6.13 9.32
CA THR A 114 -2.19 -6.03 8.30
C THR A 114 -2.44 -4.58 7.89
N ILE A 115 -2.43 -3.67 8.87
CA ILE A 115 -2.67 -2.23 8.66
C ILE A 115 -1.45 -1.59 7.99
N ILE A 116 -0.23 -1.82 8.50
CA ILE A 116 1.03 -1.23 8.00
C ILE A 116 1.14 -1.52 6.50
N THR A 117 0.70 -0.52 5.76
CA THR A 117 0.71 -0.47 4.32
C THR A 117 2.13 -0.13 3.94
N LYS A 118 2.96 -1.13 3.64
CA LYS A 118 4.13 -0.87 2.78
C LYS A 118 3.61 -0.09 1.57
N GLN A 119 4.22 1.09 1.32
CA GLN A 119 3.94 1.92 0.16
C GLN A 119 3.87 0.98 -1.04
N HIS A 120 2.68 0.91 -1.63
CA HIS A 120 2.53 0.27 -2.92
C HIS A 120 3.36 1.10 -3.88
N ASN A 121 4.30 0.49 -4.60
CA ASN A 121 5.02 1.18 -5.64
C ASN A 121 3.97 1.73 -6.61
N ASN A 122 3.80 3.05 -6.62
CA ASN A 122 2.97 3.71 -7.61
C ASN A 122 3.76 3.77 -8.92
N PHE A 123 3.03 3.94 -10.03
CA PHE A 123 3.68 4.28 -11.27
C PHE A 123 4.47 5.59 -11.06
N ASN A 124 5.75 5.59 -11.43
CA ASN A 124 6.59 6.76 -11.20
C ASN A 124 6.20 7.87 -12.18
N VAL A 125 5.29 8.75 -11.75
CA VAL A 125 4.77 9.88 -12.55
C VAL A 125 5.89 10.85 -12.94
N ILE A 126 7.02 10.85 -12.22
CA ILE A 126 8.23 11.63 -12.53
C ILE A 126 8.91 11.17 -13.84
N CYS A 127 8.59 9.96 -14.32
CA CYS A 127 9.09 9.46 -15.61
C CYS A 127 8.43 10.15 -16.81
N ILE A 128 7.33 10.88 -16.62
CA ILE A 128 6.69 11.67 -17.67
C ILE A 128 7.49 12.97 -17.84
N LYS A 129 8.60 12.89 -18.58
CA LYS A 129 9.41 14.03 -19.04
C LYS A 129 9.04 14.40 -20.48
N ASP A 130 9.44 15.58 -20.94
CA ASP A 130 9.22 16.06 -22.32
C ASP A 130 9.66 15.05 -23.41
N GLU A 131 10.66 14.20 -23.13
CA GLU A 131 11.09 13.10 -24.01
C GLU A 131 10.04 12.00 -24.22
N LEU A 132 9.30 11.63 -23.17
CA LEU A 132 8.29 10.56 -23.20
C LEU A 132 6.96 11.06 -23.79
N ILE A 133 6.72 12.37 -23.66
CA ILE A 133 5.61 13.11 -24.25
C ILE A 133 5.82 13.20 -25.77
N ASN A 134 7.04 13.52 -26.24
CA ASN A 134 7.36 13.61 -27.68
C ASN A 134 7.66 12.27 -28.36
N GLN A 135 7.65 11.16 -27.63
CA GLN A 135 7.86 9.82 -28.18
C GLN A 135 6.68 9.33 -29.03
N GLN A 136 6.97 8.38 -29.92
CA GLN A 136 5.96 7.75 -30.76
C GLN A 136 4.94 7.00 -29.87
N ARG A 137 3.65 7.30 -30.05
CA ARG A 137 2.53 6.84 -29.22
C ARG A 137 2.57 5.34 -28.86
N PHE A 138 2.98 4.48 -29.80
CA PHE A 138 3.08 3.02 -29.60
C PHE A 138 4.16 2.61 -28.59
N GLU A 139 5.31 3.29 -28.57
CA GLU A 139 6.42 2.97 -27.68
C GLU A 139 6.10 3.39 -26.23
N SER A 140 5.50 4.57 -26.05
CA SER A 140 5.03 5.06 -24.75
C SER A 140 3.94 4.13 -24.16
N LEU A 141 2.97 3.70 -24.97
CA LEU A 141 1.93 2.74 -24.53
C LEU A 141 2.51 1.40 -24.08
N ARG A 142 3.49 0.87 -24.84
CA ARG A 142 4.16 -0.39 -24.51
C ARG A 142 4.86 -0.29 -23.15
N ASN A 143 5.60 0.78 -22.90
CA ASN A 143 6.33 0.99 -21.66
C ASN A 143 5.39 1.17 -20.45
N ILE A 144 4.33 1.96 -20.60
CA ILE A 144 3.29 2.12 -19.58
C ILE A 144 2.65 0.76 -19.25
N THR A 145 2.31 -0.03 -20.27
CA THR A 145 1.69 -1.35 -20.10
C THR A 145 2.60 -2.32 -19.33
N PHE A 146 3.89 -2.39 -19.65
CA PHE A 146 4.84 -3.25 -18.94
C PHE A 146 5.06 -2.82 -17.49
N ALA A 147 5.19 -1.52 -17.24
CA ALA A 147 5.31 -0.99 -15.89
C ALA A 147 4.08 -1.30 -15.03
N TYR A 148 2.86 -1.12 -15.57
CA TYR A 148 1.64 -1.50 -14.87
C TYR A 148 1.56 -3.00 -14.58
N ARG A 149 1.99 -3.84 -15.51
CA ARG A 149 2.05 -5.30 -15.31
C ARG A 149 2.94 -5.65 -14.10
N GLU A 150 4.11 -5.03 -13.99
CA GLU A 150 5.03 -5.26 -12.86
C GLU A 150 4.42 -4.78 -11.53
N ILE A 151 3.81 -3.59 -11.53
CA ILE A 151 3.11 -3.03 -10.35
C ILE A 151 2.00 -3.98 -9.88
N ILE A 152 1.20 -4.53 -10.81
CA ILE A 152 0.12 -5.49 -10.48
C ILE A 152 0.69 -6.75 -9.83
N LEU A 153 1.79 -7.30 -10.36
CA LEU A 153 2.42 -8.49 -9.79
C LEU A 153 2.97 -8.23 -8.37
N GLN A 154 3.60 -7.07 -8.15
CA GLN A 154 4.05 -6.66 -6.82
C GLN A 154 2.89 -6.48 -5.84
N HIS A 155 1.79 -5.87 -6.28
CA HIS A 155 0.59 -5.72 -5.46
C HIS A 155 -0.01 -7.07 -5.06
N ARG A 156 0.02 -8.07 -5.94
CA ARG A 156 -0.49 -9.41 -5.65
C ARG A 156 0.28 -10.08 -4.50
N ASP A 157 1.61 -10.05 -4.56
CA ASP A 157 2.48 -10.61 -3.50
C ASP A 157 2.28 -9.90 -2.15
N LEU A 158 2.22 -8.56 -2.16
CA LEU A 158 1.99 -7.78 -0.95
C LEU A 158 0.61 -8.06 -0.35
N ASN A 159 -0.42 -8.22 -1.19
CA ASN A 159 -1.76 -8.53 -0.73
C ASN A 159 -1.86 -9.93 -0.11
N GLU A 160 -1.16 -10.91 -0.67
CA GLU A 160 -1.08 -12.27 -0.12
C GLU A 160 -0.43 -12.30 1.28
N LYS A 161 0.66 -11.55 1.46
CA LYS A 161 1.30 -11.37 2.79
C LYS A 161 0.36 -10.72 3.80
N ARG A 162 -0.41 -9.70 3.39
CA ARG A 162 -1.42 -9.05 4.25
C ARG A 162 -2.55 -10.00 4.62
N ALA A 163 -3.04 -10.79 3.65
CA ALA A 163 -4.09 -11.78 3.88
C ALA A 163 -3.62 -12.85 4.90
N SER A 164 -2.36 -13.29 4.79
CA SER A 164 -1.76 -14.21 5.77
C SER A 164 -1.66 -13.58 7.17
N ALA A 165 -1.18 -12.33 7.28
CA ALA A 165 -1.13 -11.63 8.57
C ALA A 165 -2.53 -11.46 9.20
N PHE A 166 -3.54 -11.15 8.39
CA PHE A 166 -4.93 -11.05 8.84
C PHE A 166 -5.49 -12.40 9.30
N LYS A 167 -5.19 -13.49 8.58
CA LYS A 167 -5.56 -14.85 9.00
C LYS A 167 -4.93 -15.19 10.36
N ASN A 168 -3.68 -14.80 10.58
CA ASN A 168 -3.00 -15.00 11.86
C ASN A 168 -3.60 -14.15 12.99
N SER A 169 -4.03 -12.92 12.72
CA SER A 169 -4.73 -12.12 13.74
C SER A 169 -6.09 -12.73 14.11
N LEU A 170 -6.81 -13.35 13.17
CA LEU A 170 -8.04 -14.09 13.44
C LEU A 170 -7.81 -15.31 14.34
N TYR A 171 -6.71 -16.04 14.15
CA TYR A 171 -6.34 -17.12 15.06
C TYR A 171 -6.00 -16.58 16.45
N GLY A 172 -5.23 -15.49 16.52
CA GLY A 172 -4.87 -14.85 17.78
C GLY A 172 -6.08 -14.43 18.61
N ILE A 173 -7.06 -13.74 17.98
CA ILE A 173 -8.25 -13.29 18.68
C ILE A 173 -9.15 -14.47 19.09
N SER A 174 -9.26 -15.51 18.25
CA SER A 174 -10.04 -16.71 18.58
C SER A 174 -9.45 -17.45 19.79
N THR A 175 -8.13 -17.64 19.83
CA THR A 175 -7.45 -18.24 20.98
C THR A 175 -7.62 -17.40 22.24
N THR A 176 -7.55 -16.08 22.12
CA THR A 176 -7.78 -15.14 23.22
C THR A 176 -9.20 -15.28 23.80
N LEU A 177 -10.20 -15.39 22.93
CA LEU A 177 -11.61 -15.57 23.34
C LEU A 177 -11.84 -16.90 24.06
N ILE A 178 -11.26 -18.00 23.55
CA ILE A 178 -11.37 -19.32 24.20
C ILE A 178 -10.73 -19.27 25.60
N ALA A 179 -9.51 -18.72 25.70
CA ALA A 179 -8.84 -18.56 26.98
C ALA A 179 -9.68 -17.72 27.95
N PHE A 180 -10.28 -16.63 27.47
CA PHE A 180 -11.16 -15.79 28.28
C PHE A 180 -12.40 -16.52 28.80
N ILE A 181 -13.03 -17.37 27.98
CA ILE A 181 -14.18 -18.18 28.41
C ILE A 181 -13.75 -19.15 29.51
N ILE A 182 -12.61 -19.83 29.33
CA ILE A 182 -12.05 -20.75 30.34
C ILE A 182 -11.77 -19.99 31.65
N PHE A 183 -11.18 -18.80 31.58
CA PHE A 183 -10.93 -17.97 32.77
C PHE A 183 -12.21 -17.67 33.55
N ASN A 184 -13.27 -17.23 32.86
CA ASN A 184 -14.53 -16.88 33.51
C ASN A 184 -15.26 -18.11 34.06
N PHE A 185 -15.12 -19.28 33.44
CA PHE A 185 -15.71 -20.51 33.95
C PHE A 185 -15.03 -21.00 35.23
N LEU A 186 -13.72 -20.76 35.37
CA LEU A 186 -12.92 -21.15 36.54
C LEU A 186 -12.93 -20.11 37.67
N ASN A 187 -13.60 -18.97 37.47
CA ASN A 187 -13.62 -17.85 38.39
C ASN A 187 -14.97 -17.76 39.10
#